data_AF-A0A3K3IPE6-F1
#
_entry.id   AF-A0A3K3IPE6-F1
#
_cell.length_a   1.000
_cell.length_b   1.000
_cell.length_c   1.000
_cell.angle_alpha   90.00
_cell.angle_beta   90.00
_cell.angle_gamma   90.00
#
_symmetry.space_group_name_H-M   'P 1'
#
loop_
_entity.id
_entity.type
_entity.pdbx_description
1 polymer ?
#
loop_
_entity_poly.entity_id
_entity_poly.type
_entity_poly.pdbx_seq_one_letter_code
_entity_poly.pdbx_strand_id
1 'polypeptide(L)'
;MMQNGKWILTSLVMTFFGIPILAQFLAAVVAMLGAGLAAILEFCNLLFTPTIYLLLNVFMLTLGALLLFFSGRVWAGDSAPENREIAAWRQCLFLVPALLTLVGWIITLHLADYQFRQMGAGWLANLMLPWLGVFTVSFVGGEYWWIVIIPVGAHISFSLGYGWPTRHPLTGTSGLRCRNLLLFILLLLGIVAGYQAYLYKQLNPGVGVRENIDTWAWRPDKLNNQLTPLRGKPQIQFTQNWPRLDGATAAYPIYASAFYALSVIPEDFHVWDYLDNSRTQEAYNKIVNGDADIIFVAQPSDGQKKRAEKSGVTLLYTPFAREAFVFIVNADNPVNSLTEQQVRDIFSGAITNWRTVGGNDQEIQTWQRPEDSGSQTVMQSQVMKNVRMISPQETEVASMMEGMIKVVAEYRNTNNAIGYTFRYYATQMNADKNIKLLAINGIAPTAENIRNGKYPYVVDAFMVTRDNMTSETQKLVEWFLTPQGQSLVEDVGYVPLYPTMK
;
A
#
# COMPACT_ATOMS: atom_id res chain seq x y z
N MET A 1 45.30 32.71 25.07
CA MET A 1 43.91 33.11 24.76
C MET A 1 43.44 32.36 23.52
N MET A 2 42.89 31.18 23.74
CA MET A 2 41.78 30.56 23.02
C MET A 2 41.37 31.14 21.64
N GLN A 3 41.77 30.46 20.55
CA GLN A 3 41.05 30.43 19.27
C GLN A 3 39.65 29.72 19.38
N ASN A 4 39.00 29.75 20.55
CA ASN A 4 38.12 28.65 21.02
C ASN A 4 36.72 28.51 20.43
N GLY A 5 36.24 29.39 19.55
CA GLY A 5 34.87 29.29 19.04
C GLY A 5 34.75 28.62 17.66
N LYS A 6 35.75 28.76 16.81
CA LYS A 6 35.62 28.50 15.37
C LYS A 6 35.44 27.02 15.05
N TRP A 7 36.12 26.14 15.78
CA TRP A 7 35.99 24.70 15.63
C TRP A 7 34.58 24.22 16.04
N ILE A 8 33.97 24.81 17.06
CA ILE A 8 32.61 24.48 17.51
C ILE A 8 31.62 24.86 16.41
N LEU A 9 31.69 26.09 15.91
CA LEU A 9 30.79 26.58 14.86
C LEU A 9 30.89 25.74 13.58
N THR A 10 32.11 25.45 13.11
CA THR A 10 32.31 24.60 11.92
C THR A 10 31.80 23.18 12.13
N SER A 11 31.92 22.64 13.34
CA SER A 11 31.36 21.33 13.68
C SER A 11 29.86 21.34 13.69
N LEU A 12 29.22 22.38 14.27
CA LEU A 12 27.77 22.52 14.30
C LEU A 12 27.19 22.67 12.89
N VAL A 13 27.82 23.48 12.03
CA VAL A 13 27.41 23.63 10.63
C VAL A 13 27.53 22.30 9.87
N MET A 14 28.66 21.61 10.03
CA MET A 14 28.84 20.28 9.41
C MET A 14 27.84 19.26 9.97
N THR A 15 27.56 19.31 11.28
CA THR A 15 26.63 18.40 11.95
C THR A 15 25.20 18.59 11.45
N PHE A 16 24.67 19.81 11.47
CA PHE A 16 23.24 20.05 11.22
C PHE A 16 22.91 20.31 9.75
N PHE A 17 23.89 20.66 8.91
CA PHE A 17 23.65 20.96 7.48
C PHE A 17 24.56 20.16 6.57
N GLY A 18 25.87 20.09 6.85
CA GLY A 18 26.83 19.42 5.97
C GLY A 18 26.57 17.92 5.79
N ILE A 19 26.49 17.16 6.88
CA ILE A 19 26.22 15.71 6.86
C ILE A 19 24.85 15.42 6.23
N PRO A 20 23.75 16.11 6.60
CA PRO A 20 22.45 15.87 5.97
C PRO A 20 22.42 16.17 4.46
N ILE A 21 22.98 17.32 4.01
CA ILE A 21 23.04 17.66 2.58
C ILE A 21 23.86 16.62 1.81
N LEU A 22 25.01 16.24 2.35
CA LEU A 22 25.86 15.22 1.75
C LEU A 22 25.15 13.87 1.66
N ALA A 23 24.48 13.45 2.73
CA ALA A 23 23.74 12.20 2.78
C ALA A 23 22.57 12.19 1.77
N GLN A 24 21.85 13.31 1.62
CA GLN A 24 20.79 13.44 0.62
C GLN A 24 21.31 13.37 -0.80
N PHE A 25 22.40 14.09 -1.09
CA PHE A 25 23.03 14.05 -2.41
C PHE A 25 23.51 12.64 -2.75
N LEU A 26 24.19 11.98 -1.82
CA LEU A 26 24.64 10.59 -1.99
C LEU A 26 23.46 9.63 -2.14
N ALA A 27 22.40 9.80 -1.36
CA ALA A 27 21.18 9.00 -1.49
C ALA A 27 20.53 9.17 -2.87
N ALA A 28 20.50 10.38 -3.43
CA ALA A 28 19.99 10.62 -4.78
C ALA A 28 20.86 9.94 -5.85
N VAL A 29 22.19 10.02 -5.74
CA VAL A 29 23.13 9.32 -6.65
C VAL A 29 22.94 7.81 -6.58
N VAL A 30 22.90 7.26 -5.36
CA VAL A 30 22.68 5.84 -5.11
C VAL A 30 21.31 5.42 -5.65
N ALA A 31 20.25 6.19 -5.43
CA ALA A 31 18.93 5.92 -5.97
C ALA A 31 18.90 5.90 -7.50
N MET A 32 19.58 6.84 -8.17
CA MET A 32 19.69 6.85 -9.64
C MET A 32 20.43 5.62 -10.16
N LEU A 33 21.52 5.22 -9.50
CA LEU A 33 22.23 3.96 -9.83
C LEU A 33 21.33 2.74 -9.61
N GLY A 34 20.47 2.79 -8.60
CA GLY A 34 19.51 1.73 -8.29
C GLY A 34 18.41 1.61 -9.32
N ALA A 35 17.85 2.74 -9.75
CA ALA A 35 16.88 2.79 -10.84
C ALA A 35 17.50 2.28 -12.14
N GLY A 36 18.75 2.66 -12.44
CA GLY A 36 19.49 2.15 -13.60
C GLY A 36 19.72 0.64 -13.52
N LEU A 37 20.19 0.14 -12.38
CA LEU A 37 20.35 -1.31 -12.16
C LEU A 37 19.00 -2.03 -12.22
N ALA A 38 17.93 -1.45 -11.70
CA ALA A 38 16.61 -2.04 -11.75
C ALA A 38 16.07 -2.15 -13.18
N ALA A 39 16.25 -1.11 -13.98
CA ALA A 39 15.92 -1.13 -15.40
C ALA A 39 16.74 -2.18 -16.17
N ILE A 40 18.03 -2.36 -15.83
CA ILE A 40 18.87 -3.42 -16.41
C ILE A 40 18.36 -4.81 -15.99
N LEU A 41 18.03 -5.02 -14.71
CA LEU A 41 17.51 -6.29 -14.21
C LEU A 41 16.16 -6.65 -14.85
N GLU A 42 15.31 -5.64 -15.04
CA GLU A 42 14.04 -5.76 -15.76
C GLU A 42 14.26 -6.11 -17.24
N PHE A 43 15.19 -5.43 -17.92
CA PHE A 43 15.60 -5.76 -19.29
C PHE A 43 16.18 -7.19 -19.40
N CYS A 44 16.92 -7.64 -18.38
CA CYS A 44 17.48 -8.99 -18.31
C CYS A 44 16.48 -10.06 -17.84
N ASN A 45 15.20 -9.72 -17.63
CA ASN A 45 14.14 -10.62 -17.20
C ASN A 45 14.45 -11.38 -15.89
N LEU A 46 15.22 -10.75 -14.99
CA LEU A 46 15.46 -11.27 -13.65
C LEU A 46 14.29 -10.84 -12.75
N LEU A 47 13.50 -11.81 -12.29
CA LEU A 47 12.36 -11.57 -11.38
C LEU A 47 12.81 -10.82 -10.13
N PHE A 48 12.21 -9.66 -9.87
CA PHE A 48 12.32 -8.95 -8.59
C PHE A 48 11.66 -9.76 -7.48
N THR A 49 12.39 -10.75 -6.99
CA THR A 49 12.01 -11.44 -5.75
C THR A 49 12.19 -10.48 -4.57
N PRO A 50 11.40 -10.63 -3.49
CA PRO A 50 11.62 -9.86 -2.26
C PRO A 50 13.07 -9.93 -1.76
N THR A 51 13.74 -11.06 -1.99
CA THR A 51 15.15 -11.27 -1.67
C THR A 51 16.07 -10.35 -2.48
N ILE A 52 15.85 -10.23 -3.79
CA ILE A 52 16.66 -9.34 -4.64
C ILE A 52 16.44 -7.87 -4.25
N TYR A 53 15.20 -7.48 -3.96
CA TYR A 53 14.88 -6.14 -3.48
C TYR A 53 15.57 -5.83 -2.13
N LEU A 54 15.55 -6.78 -1.19
CA LEU A 54 16.26 -6.66 0.08
C LEU A 54 17.78 -6.52 -0.12
N LEU A 55 18.38 -7.36 -0.97
CA LEU A 55 19.80 -7.31 -1.28
C LEU A 55 20.19 -5.98 -1.93
N LEU A 56 19.36 -5.46 -2.83
CA LEU A 56 19.56 -4.16 -3.45
C LEU A 56 19.56 -3.05 -2.40
N ASN A 57 18.57 -3.03 -1.51
CA ASN A 57 18.50 -2.04 -0.43
C ASN A 57 19.71 -2.12 0.52
N VAL A 58 20.13 -3.33 0.90
CA VAL A 58 21.33 -3.54 1.73
C VAL A 58 22.57 -3.01 1.00
N PHE A 59 22.74 -3.34 -0.28
CA PHE A 59 23.85 -2.84 -1.08
C PHE A 59 23.89 -1.30 -1.13
N MET A 60 22.74 -0.66 -1.37
CA MET A 60 22.61 0.79 -1.41
C MET A 60 22.97 1.47 -0.10
N LEU A 61 22.47 0.95 1.02
CA LEU A 61 22.80 1.49 2.34
C LEU A 61 24.28 1.33 2.66
N THR A 62 24.87 0.19 2.29
CA THR A 62 26.29 -0.08 2.51
C THR A 62 27.16 0.87 1.68
N LEU A 63 26.81 1.09 0.42
CA LEU A 63 27.49 2.05 -0.45
C LEU A 63 27.39 3.48 0.09
N GLY A 64 26.19 3.91 0.49
CA GLY A 64 25.97 5.23 1.10
C GLY A 64 26.80 5.43 2.38
N ALA A 65 26.82 4.42 3.26
CA ALA A 65 27.62 4.43 4.48
C ALA A 65 29.13 4.55 4.19
N LEU A 66 29.64 3.80 3.19
CA LEU A 66 31.04 3.89 2.78
C LEU A 66 31.40 5.27 2.22
N LEU A 67 30.55 5.85 1.38
CA LEU A 67 30.77 7.19 0.82
C LEU A 67 30.81 8.24 1.93
N LEU A 68 29.88 8.19 2.88
CA LEU A 68 29.87 9.07 4.06
C LEU A 68 31.09 8.88 4.96
N PHE A 69 31.55 7.65 5.14
CA PHE A 69 32.80 7.36 5.85
C PHE A 69 34.00 8.03 5.16
N PHE A 70 34.14 7.88 3.83
CA PHE A 70 35.23 8.53 3.11
C PHE A 70 35.13 10.05 3.12
N SER A 71 33.92 10.62 3.03
CA SER A 71 33.74 12.07 3.19
C SER A 71 34.14 12.56 4.57
N GLY A 72 33.79 11.82 5.63
CA GLY A 72 34.27 12.12 6.99
C GLY A 72 35.79 12.08 7.10
N ARG A 73 36.43 11.11 6.42
CA ARG A 73 37.89 10.98 6.37
C ARG A 73 38.56 12.13 5.63
N VAL A 74 38.03 12.54 4.47
CA VAL A 74 38.52 13.70 3.71
C VAL A 74 38.40 14.95 4.57
N TRP A 75 37.25 15.16 5.19
CA TRP A 75 37.02 16.30 6.05
C TRP A 75 37.95 16.32 7.27
N ALA A 76 38.32 15.15 7.83
CA ALA A 76 39.33 15.07 8.89
C ALA A 76 40.73 15.55 8.45
N GLY A 77 41.08 15.37 7.18
CA GLY A 77 42.31 15.91 6.58
C GLY A 77 42.25 17.43 6.45
N ASP A 78 41.16 17.96 5.88
CA ASP A 78 40.99 19.38 5.60
C ASP A 78 40.79 20.23 6.86
N SER A 79 40.13 19.67 7.87
CA SER A 79 39.86 20.33 9.15
C SER A 79 40.91 20.06 10.22
N ALA A 80 42.08 19.53 9.81
CA ALA A 80 43.20 19.01 10.61
C ALA A 80 43.06 19.31 12.11
N PRO A 81 42.80 18.29 12.96
CA PRO A 81 42.53 18.54 14.36
C PRO A 81 43.75 19.18 15.03
N GLU A 82 43.62 20.45 15.40
CA GLU A 82 44.63 21.21 16.16
C GLU A 82 45.02 20.47 17.45
N ASN A 83 44.09 19.67 18.02
CA ASN A 83 44.29 18.82 19.17
C ASN A 83 43.41 17.55 19.07
N ARG A 84 43.95 16.39 19.45
CA ARG A 84 43.21 15.10 19.50
C ARG A 84 42.02 15.13 20.46
N GLU A 85 42.06 15.94 21.53
CA GLU A 85 40.91 16.16 22.40
C GLU A 85 39.77 16.89 21.67
N ILE A 86 40.10 17.91 20.85
CA ILE A 86 39.12 18.60 20.01
C ILE A 86 38.50 17.61 19.01
N ALA A 87 39.29 16.71 18.40
CA ALA A 87 38.75 15.68 17.52
C ALA A 87 37.71 14.79 18.23
N ALA A 88 37.96 14.38 19.47
CA ALA A 88 37.01 13.58 20.25
C ALA A 88 35.71 14.36 20.54
N TRP A 89 35.83 15.66 20.88
CA TRP A 89 34.65 16.52 21.07
C TRP A 89 33.86 16.76 19.77
N ARG A 90 34.54 16.90 18.63
CA ARG A 90 33.88 16.99 17.32
C ARG A 90 33.09 15.72 16.99
N GLN A 91 33.66 14.55 17.27
CA GLN A 91 32.92 13.27 17.15
C GLN A 91 31.67 13.24 18.04
N CYS A 92 31.75 13.77 19.26
CA CYS A 92 30.58 13.87 20.13
C CYS A 92 29.49 14.72 19.46
N LEU A 93 29.84 15.89 18.90
CA LEU A 93 28.90 16.76 18.19
C LEU A 93 28.25 16.06 16.99
N PHE A 94 29.03 15.32 16.18
CA PHE A 94 28.49 14.57 15.03
C PHE A 94 27.50 13.48 15.41
N LEU A 95 27.58 12.94 16.63
CA LEU A 95 26.69 11.89 17.12
C LEU A 95 25.41 12.43 17.78
N VAL A 96 25.36 13.70 18.17
CA VAL A 96 24.18 14.29 18.84
C VAL A 96 22.90 14.17 17.98
N PRO A 97 22.89 14.48 16.67
CA PRO A 97 21.68 14.33 15.89
C PRO A 97 21.19 12.89 15.78
N ALA A 98 22.10 11.90 15.67
CA ALA A 98 21.71 10.49 15.67
C ALA A 98 20.99 10.09 16.97
N LEU A 99 21.47 10.62 18.10
CA LEU A 99 20.83 10.42 19.40
C LEU A 99 19.43 11.03 19.43
N LEU A 100 19.30 12.29 19.00
CA LEU A 100 18.03 13.00 18.97
C LEU A 100 17.02 12.33 18.03
N THR A 101 17.46 11.85 16.86
CA THR A 101 16.62 11.09 15.93
C THR A 101 16.09 9.81 16.58
N LEU A 102 16.95 9.02 17.24
CA LEU A 102 16.53 7.77 17.89
C LEU A 102 15.58 8.02 19.07
N VAL A 103 15.90 8.98 19.95
CA VAL A 103 15.05 9.33 21.09
C VAL A 103 13.69 9.83 20.60
N GLY A 104 13.69 10.77 19.65
CA GLY A 104 12.48 11.30 19.04
C GLY A 104 11.63 10.18 18.44
N TRP A 105 12.23 9.31 17.63
CA TRP A 105 11.54 8.17 17.04
C TRP A 105 10.93 7.23 18.08
N ILE A 106 11.70 6.86 19.11
CA ILE A 106 11.24 5.90 20.12
C ILE A 106 10.03 6.45 20.88
N ILE A 107 10.11 7.71 21.32
CA ILE A 107 9.01 8.36 22.03
C ILE A 107 7.75 8.38 21.17
N THR A 108 7.90 8.72 19.90
CA THR A 108 6.76 9.05 19.05
C THR A 108 6.12 7.85 18.42
N LEU A 109 6.90 6.82 18.09
CA LEU A 109 6.35 5.53 17.71
C LEU A 109 5.59 4.89 18.89
N HIS A 110 6.07 5.09 20.12
CA HIS A 110 5.37 4.63 21.32
C HIS A 110 4.07 5.41 21.57
N LEU A 111 4.10 6.75 21.47
CA LEU A 111 2.90 7.59 21.59
C LEU A 111 1.86 7.34 20.49
N ALA A 112 2.29 6.82 19.34
CA ALA A 112 1.42 6.46 18.24
C ALA A 112 0.94 5.00 18.31
N ASP A 113 1.03 4.33 19.46
CA ASP A 113 0.68 2.91 19.66
C ASP A 113 1.27 2.00 18.58
N TYR A 114 2.52 2.28 18.20
CA TYR A 114 3.22 1.57 17.13
C TYR A 114 2.51 1.67 15.76
N GLN A 115 1.88 2.81 15.45
CA GLN A 115 1.23 3.10 14.17
C GLN A 115 1.83 4.33 13.49
N PHE A 116 2.59 4.11 12.41
CA PHE A 116 3.27 5.20 11.69
C PHE A 116 2.33 6.29 11.16
N ARG A 117 1.14 5.92 10.68
CA ARG A 117 0.18 6.87 10.10
C ARG A 117 -0.42 7.84 11.14
N GLN A 118 -0.33 7.51 12.42
CA GLN A 118 -0.81 8.35 13.53
C GLN A 118 0.28 9.30 14.08
N MET A 119 1.52 9.19 13.58
CA MET A 119 2.60 10.10 13.96
C MET A 119 2.39 11.46 13.29
N GLY A 120 1.77 12.41 13.99
CA GLY A 120 1.61 13.78 13.50
C GLY A 120 2.94 14.41 13.06
N ALA A 121 2.96 15.03 11.88
CA ALA A 121 4.19 15.51 11.22
C ALA A 121 4.90 16.68 11.93
N GLY A 122 4.25 17.34 12.90
CA GLY A 122 4.67 18.64 13.42
C GLY A 122 6.01 18.66 14.19
N TRP A 123 6.34 17.62 14.95
CA TRP A 123 7.58 17.60 15.75
C TRP A 123 8.77 17.02 14.96
N LEU A 124 8.51 16.03 14.08
CA LEU A 124 9.50 15.41 13.20
C LEU A 124 10.03 16.40 12.17
N ALA A 125 9.16 17.20 11.56
CA ALA A 125 9.54 18.17 10.53
C ALA A 125 10.52 19.24 11.00
N ASN A 126 10.42 19.69 12.26
CA ASN A 126 11.30 20.72 12.81
C ASN A 126 12.71 20.19 13.14
N LEU A 127 12.80 18.96 13.66
CA LEU A 127 14.07 18.34 14.01
C LEU A 127 14.79 17.74 12.78
N MET A 128 14.02 17.36 11.76
CA MET A 128 14.48 16.74 10.53
C MET A 128 14.39 17.67 9.31
N LEU A 129 14.28 18.98 9.48
CA LEU A 129 14.29 19.94 8.37
C LEU A 129 15.51 19.74 7.43
N PRO A 130 16.73 19.48 7.95
CA PRO A 130 17.89 19.14 7.11
C PRO A 130 17.78 17.78 6.38
N TRP A 131 16.74 17.00 6.66
CA TRP A 131 16.44 15.67 6.11
C TRP A 131 15.15 15.66 5.27
N LEU A 132 14.64 16.82 4.86
CA LEU A 132 13.36 16.96 4.16
C LEU A 132 13.24 16.03 2.93
N GLY A 133 14.31 15.85 2.15
CA GLY A 133 14.29 14.92 1.00
C GLY A 133 14.04 13.47 1.40
N VAL A 134 14.68 13.00 2.48
CA VAL A 134 14.45 11.65 3.03
C VAL A 134 13.03 11.53 3.57
N PHE A 135 12.54 12.57 4.26
CA PHE A 135 11.17 12.61 4.77
C PHE A 135 10.15 12.51 3.65
N THR A 136 10.29 13.31 2.58
CA THR A 136 9.38 13.29 1.43
C THR A 136 9.33 11.92 0.77
N VAL A 137 10.48 11.30 0.50
CA VAL A 137 10.54 9.96 -0.11
C VAL A 137 9.93 8.90 0.80
N SER A 138 10.24 8.94 2.10
CA SER A 138 9.70 8.00 3.08
C SER A 138 8.18 8.13 3.21
N PHE A 139 7.67 9.36 3.18
CA PHE A 139 6.25 9.66 3.29
C PHE A 139 5.48 9.21 2.03
N VAL A 140 6.01 9.48 0.84
CA VAL A 140 5.41 9.07 -0.44
C VAL A 140 5.48 7.56 -0.62
N GLY A 141 6.62 6.94 -0.30
CA GLY A 141 6.81 5.49 -0.41
C GLY A 141 6.08 4.68 0.67
N GLY A 142 5.76 5.31 1.81
CA GLY A 142 5.18 4.65 2.98
C GLY A 142 6.19 3.81 3.78
N GLU A 143 7.49 3.96 3.50
CA GLU A 143 8.59 3.26 4.18
C GLU A 143 9.20 4.17 5.25
N TYR A 144 8.53 4.28 6.39
CA TYR A 144 8.87 5.26 7.43
C TYR A 144 10.21 5.00 8.14
N TRP A 145 10.71 3.76 8.12
CA TRP A 145 11.98 3.41 8.79
C TRP A 145 13.20 4.13 8.23
N TRP A 146 13.12 4.62 6.99
CA TRP A 146 14.17 5.44 6.38
C TRP A 146 14.41 6.75 7.13
N ILE A 147 13.40 7.28 7.83
CA ILE A 147 13.47 8.48 8.67
C ILE A 147 14.46 8.30 9.84
N VAL A 148 14.74 7.06 10.25
CA VAL A 148 15.72 6.77 11.32
C VAL A 148 17.01 6.23 10.73
N ILE A 149 16.91 5.22 9.85
CA ILE A 149 18.08 4.48 9.37
C ILE A 149 19.06 5.41 8.66
N ILE A 150 18.57 6.30 7.79
CA ILE A 150 19.43 7.17 7.00
C ILE A 150 20.11 8.24 7.87
N PRO A 151 19.39 9.03 8.70
CA PRO A 151 20.06 10.02 9.55
C PRO A 151 21.05 9.40 10.54
N VAL A 152 20.64 8.35 11.25
CA VAL A 152 21.51 7.67 12.25
C VAL A 152 22.72 7.06 11.56
N GLY A 153 22.51 6.34 10.46
CA GLY A 153 23.59 5.72 9.68
C GLY A 153 24.56 6.75 9.12
N ALA A 154 24.08 7.89 8.62
CA ALA A 154 24.91 8.95 8.08
C ALA A 154 25.82 9.58 9.14
N HIS A 155 25.26 9.94 10.29
CA HIS A 155 26.01 10.53 11.39
C HIS A 155 27.06 9.58 11.98
N ILE A 156 26.72 8.29 12.14
CA ILE A 156 27.66 7.26 12.60
C ILE A 156 28.78 7.08 11.57
N SER A 157 28.43 6.88 10.30
CA SER A 157 29.40 6.60 9.23
C SER A 157 30.38 7.76 9.04
N PHE A 158 29.87 8.99 8.99
CA PHE A 158 30.71 10.18 8.89
C PHE A 158 31.61 10.35 10.12
N SER A 159 31.08 10.15 11.33
CA SER A 159 31.85 10.26 12.59
C SER A 159 32.97 9.21 12.68
N LEU A 160 32.71 7.98 12.21
CA LEU A 160 33.72 6.92 12.09
C LEU A 160 34.82 7.28 11.09
N GLY A 161 34.43 7.80 9.92
CA GLY A 161 35.35 8.30 8.90
C GLY A 161 36.25 9.40 9.44
N TYR A 162 35.64 10.36 10.12
CA TYR A 162 36.33 11.49 10.74
C TYR A 162 37.35 11.05 11.81
N GLY A 163 36.97 10.10 12.66
CA GLY A 163 37.84 9.58 13.71
C GLY A 163 38.91 8.59 13.25
N TRP A 164 38.85 8.13 12.00
CA TRP A 164 39.77 7.10 11.51
C TRP A 164 41.25 7.48 11.62
N PRO A 165 41.69 8.70 11.27
CA PRO A 165 43.09 9.11 11.41
C PRO A 165 43.58 9.09 12.87
N THR A 166 42.65 9.18 13.84
CA THR A 166 42.95 9.23 15.27
C THR A 166 42.51 7.96 16.02
N ARG A 167 42.31 6.84 15.31
CA ARG A 167 41.79 5.57 15.84
C ARG A 167 42.69 4.85 16.86
N HIS A 168 43.97 5.18 16.92
CA HIS A 168 44.91 4.55 17.86
C HIS A 168 44.71 5.10 19.29
N PRO A 169 44.78 4.25 20.33
CA PRO A 169 44.30 4.59 21.66
C PRO A 169 45.11 5.73 22.32
N LEU A 170 44.38 6.71 22.85
CA LEU A 170 44.81 7.54 23.97
C LEU A 170 43.95 7.14 25.16
N THR A 171 44.56 6.81 26.30
CA THR A 171 43.81 6.50 27.53
C THR A 171 43.51 7.80 28.29
N GLY A 172 42.24 8.06 28.58
CA GLY A 172 41.86 8.92 29.72
C GLY A 172 41.34 10.33 29.47
N THR A 173 41.09 10.79 28.24
CA THR A 173 40.52 12.14 28.01
C THR A 173 38.99 12.19 28.20
N SER A 174 38.48 13.34 28.65
CA SER A 174 37.04 13.57 28.87
C SER A 174 36.23 13.44 27.58
N GLY A 175 36.74 13.97 26.46
CA GLY A 175 36.08 13.85 25.15
C GLY A 175 35.94 12.40 24.67
N LEU A 176 36.94 11.54 24.94
CA LEU A 176 36.88 10.12 24.58
C LEU A 176 35.85 9.36 25.42
N ARG A 177 35.79 9.64 26.73
CA ARG A 177 34.77 9.08 27.63
C ARG A 177 33.37 9.48 27.19
N CYS A 178 33.18 10.77 26.86
CA CYS A 178 31.91 11.29 26.33
C CYS A 178 31.51 10.58 25.04
N ARG A 179 32.41 10.48 24.05
CA ARG A 179 32.15 9.79 22.78
C ARG A 179 31.76 8.33 23.00
N ASN A 180 32.52 7.59 23.82
CA ASN A 180 32.23 6.19 24.08
C ASN A 180 30.89 6.00 24.80
N LEU A 181 30.55 6.90 25.73
CA LEU A 181 29.23 6.92 26.37
C LEU A 181 28.11 7.18 25.35
N LEU A 182 28.29 8.15 24.45
CA LEU A 182 27.31 8.43 23.39
C LEU A 182 27.12 7.22 22.47
N LEU A 183 28.21 6.56 22.05
CA LEU A 183 28.12 5.34 21.23
C LEU A 183 27.41 4.19 21.98
N PHE A 184 27.66 4.04 23.28
CA PHE A 184 26.97 3.06 24.11
C PHE A 184 25.48 3.36 24.22
N ILE A 185 25.10 4.62 24.44
CA ILE A 185 23.68 5.03 24.47
C ILE A 185 23.03 4.81 23.10
N LEU A 186 23.69 5.17 22.00
CA LEU A 186 23.20 4.92 20.64
C LEU A 186 22.96 3.44 20.37
N LEU A 187 23.84 2.56 20.86
CA LEU A 187 23.65 1.11 20.76
C LEU A 187 22.40 0.65 21.52
N LEU A 188 22.21 1.11 22.76
CA LEU A 188 21.02 0.78 23.56
C LEU A 188 19.74 1.28 22.90
N LEU A 189 19.72 2.53 22.42
CA LEU A 189 18.58 3.08 21.69
C LEU A 189 18.33 2.34 20.37
N GLY A 190 19.39 1.91 19.67
CA GLY A 190 19.27 1.08 18.48
C GLY A 190 18.60 -0.27 18.77
N ILE A 191 18.92 -0.90 19.90
CA ILE A 191 18.26 -2.12 20.37
C ILE A 191 16.78 -1.86 20.67
N VAL A 192 16.46 -0.75 21.36
CA VAL A 192 15.07 -0.36 21.65
C VAL A 192 14.29 -0.11 20.36
N ALA A 193 14.84 0.65 19.42
CA ALA A 193 14.22 0.90 18.12
C ALA A 193 14.02 -0.40 17.32
N GLY A 194 14.98 -1.33 17.38
CA GLY A 194 14.86 -2.67 16.79
C GLY A 194 13.75 -3.51 17.44
N TYR A 195 13.62 -3.43 18.77
CA TYR A 195 12.51 -4.08 19.49
C TYR A 195 11.16 -3.44 19.15
N GLN A 196 11.08 -2.12 18.99
CA GLN A 196 9.87 -1.46 18.49
C GLN A 196 9.54 -1.86 17.05
N ALA A 197 10.54 -2.08 16.19
CA ALA A 197 10.32 -2.61 14.84
C ALA A 197 9.74 -4.03 14.87
N TYR A 198 10.21 -4.85 15.80
CA TYR A 198 9.64 -6.17 16.05
C TYR A 198 8.19 -6.09 16.57
N LEU A 199 7.92 -5.26 17.57
CA LEU A 199 6.57 -5.04 18.10
C LEU A 199 5.64 -4.47 17.04
N TYR A 200 6.10 -3.51 16.25
CA TYR A 200 5.37 -2.96 15.11
C TYR A 200 4.92 -4.08 14.16
N LYS A 201 5.83 -5.02 13.82
CA LYS A 201 5.51 -6.16 12.95
C LYS A 201 4.55 -7.16 13.60
N GLN A 202 4.60 -7.33 14.92
CA GLN A 202 3.68 -8.22 15.65
C GLN A 202 2.29 -7.62 15.88
N LEU A 203 2.21 -6.33 16.18
CA LEU A 203 0.97 -5.59 16.46
C LEU A 203 0.30 -5.10 15.17
N ASN A 204 1.05 -5.03 14.08
CA ASN A 204 0.55 -4.83 12.72
C ASN A 204 0.94 -6.04 11.84
N PRO A 205 0.49 -7.28 12.18
CA PRO A 205 0.73 -8.45 11.36
C PRO A 205 -0.20 -8.35 10.15
N GLY A 206 0.26 -7.64 9.14
CA GLY A 206 -0.54 -7.40 7.96
C GLY A 206 0.20 -6.41 7.10
N VAL A 207 0.66 -6.89 5.96
CA VAL A 207 0.59 -6.08 4.75
C VAL A 207 -0.82 -5.51 4.77
N GLY A 208 -0.98 -4.21 5.02
CA GLY A 208 -2.29 -3.59 4.80
C GLY A 208 -2.72 -4.03 3.41
N VAL A 209 -3.93 -4.56 3.26
CA VAL A 209 -4.47 -4.87 1.94
C VAL A 209 -4.70 -3.52 1.26
N ARG A 210 -3.62 -2.91 0.78
CA ARG A 210 -3.67 -1.72 -0.04
C ARG A 210 -4.40 -2.18 -1.29
N GLU A 211 -5.58 -1.62 -1.52
CA GLU A 211 -6.28 -1.74 -2.81
C GLU A 211 -5.56 -0.89 -3.88
N ASN A 212 -4.24 -1.05 -3.97
CA ASN A 212 -3.44 -0.44 -5.00
C ASN A 212 -2.95 -1.57 -5.89
N ILE A 213 -3.74 -1.85 -6.90
CA ILE A 213 -3.35 -2.80 -7.94
C ILE A 213 -2.47 -2.06 -8.93
N ASP A 214 -1.37 -2.72 -9.32
CA ASP A 214 -0.50 -2.25 -10.38
C ASP A 214 -1.24 -2.34 -11.72
N THR A 215 -1.99 -1.30 -12.08
CA THR A 215 -2.71 -1.23 -13.37
C THR A 215 -1.77 -1.37 -14.56
N TRP A 216 -0.49 -1.03 -14.39
CA TRP A 216 0.54 -1.21 -15.41
C TRP A 216 0.78 -2.67 -15.78
N ALA A 217 0.45 -3.61 -14.89
CA ALA A 217 0.56 -5.03 -15.17
C ALA A 217 -0.39 -5.52 -16.28
N TRP A 218 -1.44 -4.76 -16.62
CA TRP A 218 -2.41 -5.10 -17.68
C TRP A 218 -2.15 -4.38 -19.01
N ARG A 219 -0.95 -3.83 -19.23
CA ARG A 219 -0.59 -3.22 -20.51
C ARG A 219 -0.12 -4.23 -21.56
N PRO A 220 -0.50 -4.10 -22.84
CA PRO A 220 -0.16 -5.07 -23.88
C PRO A 220 1.34 -5.04 -24.24
N ASP A 221 2.02 -3.90 -24.11
CA ASP A 221 3.44 -3.74 -24.39
C ASP A 221 4.36 -4.35 -23.33
N LYS A 222 3.81 -4.75 -22.17
CA LYS A 222 4.57 -5.46 -21.13
C LYS A 222 4.73 -6.92 -21.52
N LEU A 223 5.98 -7.39 -21.61
CA LEU A 223 6.35 -8.75 -22.05
C LEU A 223 5.69 -9.87 -21.22
N ASN A 224 5.36 -9.60 -19.96
CA ASN A 224 4.66 -10.50 -19.03
C ASN A 224 3.45 -9.79 -18.40
N ASN A 225 2.55 -9.29 -19.23
CA ASN A 225 1.31 -8.69 -18.75
C ASN A 225 0.35 -9.73 -18.16
N GLN A 226 -0.62 -9.24 -17.39
CA GLN A 226 -1.67 -10.03 -16.75
C GLN A 226 -2.99 -9.99 -17.54
N LEU A 227 -2.95 -9.60 -18.83
CA LEU A 227 -4.13 -9.64 -19.68
C LEU A 227 -4.51 -11.09 -19.97
N THR A 228 -5.80 -11.37 -19.89
CA THR A 228 -6.35 -12.66 -20.27
C THR A 228 -6.67 -12.64 -21.76
N PRO A 229 -6.06 -13.50 -22.58
CA PRO A 229 -6.35 -13.55 -24.01
C PRO A 229 -7.74 -14.13 -24.26
N LEU A 230 -8.36 -13.74 -25.38
CA LEU A 230 -9.62 -14.35 -25.82
C LEU A 230 -9.39 -15.79 -26.30
N ARG A 231 -10.39 -16.65 -26.07
CA ARG A 231 -10.49 -17.92 -26.78
C ARG A 231 -10.86 -17.65 -28.24
N GLY A 232 -9.87 -17.79 -29.13
CA GLY A 232 -10.03 -17.59 -30.58
C GLY A 232 -9.94 -16.13 -31.02
N LYS A 233 -10.34 -15.86 -32.27
CA LYS A 233 -10.32 -14.50 -32.84
C LYS A 233 -11.44 -13.64 -32.27
N PRO A 234 -11.22 -12.32 -32.08
CA PRO A 234 -12.25 -11.43 -31.56
C PRO A 234 -13.48 -11.40 -32.49
N GLN A 235 -14.68 -11.55 -31.92
CA GLN A 235 -15.95 -11.51 -32.66
C GLN A 235 -16.37 -10.08 -33.05
N ILE A 236 -15.91 -9.09 -32.30
CA ILE A 236 -16.07 -7.67 -32.60
C ILE A 236 -14.71 -6.99 -32.52
N GLN A 237 -14.55 -5.87 -33.22
CA GLN A 237 -13.33 -5.09 -33.17
C GLN A 237 -13.62 -3.59 -33.30
N PHE A 238 -13.04 -2.79 -32.42
CA PHE A 238 -13.14 -1.33 -32.39
C PHE A 238 -11.91 -0.72 -33.05
N THR A 239 -12.13 0.05 -34.12
CA THR A 239 -11.09 0.81 -34.84
C THR A 239 -11.26 2.32 -34.73
N GLN A 240 -12.39 2.76 -34.18
CA GLN A 240 -12.77 4.15 -33.92
C GLN A 240 -13.86 4.18 -32.83
N ASN A 241 -14.11 5.35 -32.22
CA ASN A 241 -15.15 5.54 -31.21
C ASN A 241 -15.10 4.52 -30.06
N TRP A 242 -13.90 4.24 -29.54
CA TRP A 242 -13.72 3.28 -28.45
C TRP A 242 -14.58 3.69 -27.24
N PRO A 243 -15.35 2.77 -26.64
CA PRO A 243 -16.09 3.07 -25.42
C PRO A 243 -15.12 3.39 -24.27
N ARG A 244 -15.43 4.43 -23.49
CA ARG A 244 -14.67 4.77 -22.27
C ARG A 244 -15.12 3.88 -21.12
N LEU A 245 -14.20 3.03 -20.65
CA LEU A 245 -14.41 2.02 -19.61
C LEU A 245 -13.82 2.49 -18.28
N ASP A 246 -14.57 2.25 -17.21
CA ASP A 246 -14.09 2.44 -15.84
C ASP A 246 -14.75 1.42 -14.90
N GLY A 247 -14.41 1.38 -13.62
CA GLY A 247 -15.12 0.52 -12.69
C GLY A 247 -14.46 0.23 -11.36
N ALA A 248 -14.98 -0.82 -10.75
CA ALA A 248 -14.46 -1.39 -9.54
C ALA A 248 -13.10 -2.04 -9.81
N THR A 249 -12.19 -1.85 -8.87
CA THR A 249 -10.85 -2.43 -8.92
C THR A 249 -10.84 -3.94 -9.13
N ALA A 250 -11.77 -4.68 -8.52
CA ALA A 250 -11.90 -6.13 -8.70
C ALA A 250 -12.25 -6.51 -10.16
N ALA A 251 -12.97 -5.66 -10.89
CA ALA A 251 -13.39 -5.94 -12.26
C ALA A 251 -12.35 -5.52 -13.32
N TYR A 252 -11.33 -4.73 -12.94
CA TYR A 252 -10.31 -4.21 -13.86
C TYR A 252 -9.67 -5.26 -14.76
N PRO A 253 -9.26 -6.44 -14.27
CA PRO A 253 -8.67 -7.47 -15.12
C PRO A 253 -9.60 -7.93 -16.25
N ILE A 254 -10.91 -7.93 -16.04
CA ILE A 254 -11.88 -8.30 -17.08
C ILE A 254 -11.95 -7.24 -18.16
N TYR A 255 -12.27 -5.99 -17.77
CA TYR A 255 -12.55 -4.96 -18.77
C TYR A 255 -11.28 -4.42 -19.43
N ALA A 256 -10.12 -4.47 -18.77
CA ALA A 256 -8.83 -4.23 -19.42
C ALA A 256 -8.51 -5.32 -20.46
N SER A 257 -8.73 -6.60 -20.12
CA SER A 257 -8.53 -7.70 -21.08
C SER A 257 -9.46 -7.59 -22.29
N ALA A 258 -10.74 -7.27 -22.07
CA ALA A 258 -11.68 -7.02 -23.15
C ALA A 258 -11.28 -5.80 -24.00
N PHE A 259 -10.89 -4.68 -23.36
CA PHE A 259 -10.46 -3.47 -24.05
C PHE A 259 -9.33 -3.76 -25.03
N TYR A 260 -8.24 -4.35 -24.55
CA TYR A 260 -7.08 -4.62 -25.40
C TYR A 260 -7.33 -5.69 -26.45
N ALA A 261 -8.13 -6.72 -26.15
CA ALA A 261 -8.39 -7.78 -27.10
C ALA A 261 -9.37 -7.37 -28.23
N LEU A 262 -10.25 -6.41 -27.96
CA LEU A 262 -11.27 -5.96 -28.91
C LEU A 262 -10.90 -4.64 -29.60
N SER A 263 -9.80 -3.99 -29.23
CA SER A 263 -9.39 -2.70 -29.81
C SER A 263 -8.21 -2.84 -30.76
N VAL A 264 -8.30 -2.19 -31.92
CA VAL A 264 -7.12 -1.85 -32.73
C VAL A 264 -6.61 -0.51 -32.24
N ILE A 265 -5.41 -0.50 -31.66
CA ILE A 265 -4.83 0.69 -31.01
C ILE A 265 -3.81 1.33 -31.97
N PRO A 266 -4.05 2.55 -32.49
CA PRO A 266 -3.07 3.28 -33.29
C PRO A 266 -1.88 3.79 -32.45
N GLU A 267 -0.79 4.20 -33.11
CA GLU A 267 0.45 4.62 -32.43
C GLU A 267 0.27 5.84 -31.52
N ASP A 268 -0.63 6.76 -31.87
CA ASP A 268 -0.93 7.99 -31.13
C ASP A 268 -2.07 7.83 -30.11
N PHE A 269 -2.50 6.61 -29.83
CA PHE A 269 -3.64 6.35 -28.96
C PHE A 269 -3.33 6.57 -27.47
N HIS A 270 -4.09 7.46 -26.83
CA HIS A 270 -3.99 7.71 -25.40
C HIS A 270 -4.93 6.79 -24.61
N VAL A 271 -4.44 5.61 -24.22
CA VAL A 271 -5.25 4.59 -23.51
C VAL A 271 -5.95 5.13 -22.25
N TRP A 272 -5.30 6.03 -21.52
CA TRP A 272 -5.83 6.60 -20.28
C TRP A 272 -7.10 7.44 -20.47
N ASP A 273 -7.41 7.84 -21.70
CA ASP A 273 -8.66 8.54 -22.03
C ASP A 273 -9.85 7.58 -22.13
N TYR A 274 -9.60 6.27 -22.26
CA TYR A 274 -10.61 5.23 -22.52
C TYR A 274 -10.63 4.08 -21.51
N LEU A 275 -9.59 3.91 -20.70
CA LEU A 275 -9.50 2.80 -19.76
C LEU A 275 -8.99 3.29 -18.40
N ASP A 276 -9.88 3.33 -17.41
CA ASP A 276 -9.57 3.78 -16.05
C ASP A 276 -9.97 2.76 -14.96
N ASN A 277 -9.50 2.98 -13.74
CA ASN A 277 -9.86 2.24 -12.53
C ASN A 277 -10.01 3.23 -11.38
N SER A 278 -11.17 3.89 -11.32
CA SER A 278 -11.47 4.91 -10.33
C SER A 278 -12.12 4.35 -9.04
N ARG A 279 -12.37 3.04 -8.99
CA ARG A 279 -13.14 2.32 -7.94
C ARG A 279 -14.64 2.61 -8.03
N THR A 280 -15.45 1.76 -7.40
CA THR A 280 -16.92 1.81 -7.50
C THR A 280 -17.52 3.19 -7.25
N GLN A 281 -17.07 3.88 -6.19
CA GLN A 281 -17.63 5.18 -5.80
C GLN A 281 -17.48 6.22 -6.91
N GLU A 282 -16.26 6.37 -7.45
CA GLU A 282 -15.96 7.38 -8.46
C GLU A 282 -16.44 6.95 -9.85
N ALA A 283 -16.43 5.66 -10.16
CA ALA A 283 -16.99 5.14 -11.41
C ALA A 283 -18.48 5.51 -11.53
N TYR A 284 -19.26 5.42 -10.45
CA TYR A 284 -20.64 5.89 -10.43
C TYR A 284 -20.77 7.40 -10.62
N ASN A 285 -19.83 8.20 -10.13
CA ASN A 285 -19.83 9.65 -10.39
C ASN A 285 -19.52 9.93 -11.87
N LYS A 286 -18.51 9.27 -12.44
CA LYS A 286 -18.11 9.41 -13.84
C LYS A 286 -19.19 8.99 -14.82
N ILE A 287 -19.89 7.87 -14.60
CA ILE A 287 -21.02 7.49 -15.47
C ILE A 287 -22.16 8.49 -15.37
N VAL A 288 -22.42 9.10 -14.19
CA VAL A 288 -23.46 10.13 -13.99
C VAL A 288 -23.07 11.50 -14.55
N ASN A 289 -21.77 11.81 -14.67
CA ASN A 289 -21.26 13.03 -15.29
C ASN A 289 -21.06 12.91 -16.81
N GLY A 290 -20.83 11.70 -17.30
CA GLY A 290 -20.66 11.40 -18.73
C GLY A 290 -19.19 11.27 -19.11
N ASP A 291 -18.33 11.05 -18.11
CA ASP A 291 -16.89 10.87 -18.24
C ASP A 291 -16.52 9.41 -18.55
N ALA A 292 -17.46 8.48 -18.35
CA ALA A 292 -17.39 7.09 -18.77
C ALA A 292 -18.65 6.73 -19.60
N ASP A 293 -18.53 5.75 -20.49
CA ASP A 293 -19.65 5.24 -21.29
C ASP A 293 -20.23 3.95 -20.69
N ILE A 294 -19.38 3.16 -20.04
CA ILE A 294 -19.72 1.92 -19.34
C ILE A 294 -18.83 1.77 -18.11
N ILE A 295 -19.43 1.35 -16.99
CA ILE A 295 -18.69 1.01 -15.78
C ILE A 295 -18.92 -0.44 -15.34
N PHE A 296 -17.88 -1.09 -14.82
CA PHE A 296 -17.92 -2.48 -14.36
C PHE A 296 -17.87 -2.52 -12.83
N VAL A 297 -19.02 -2.71 -12.19
CA VAL A 297 -19.18 -2.47 -10.75
C VAL A 297 -20.10 -3.49 -10.08
N ALA A 298 -20.07 -3.54 -8.74
CA ALA A 298 -21.13 -4.17 -7.97
C ALA A 298 -22.41 -3.31 -8.02
N GLN A 299 -23.51 -3.80 -7.44
CA GLN A 299 -24.77 -3.04 -7.32
C GLN A 299 -24.58 -1.63 -6.69
N PRO A 300 -25.43 -0.64 -7.07
CA PRO A 300 -25.30 0.72 -6.56
C PRO A 300 -25.76 0.85 -5.10
N SER A 301 -25.15 1.77 -4.35
CA SER A 301 -25.66 2.23 -3.06
C SER A 301 -26.90 3.11 -3.24
N ASP A 302 -27.66 3.33 -2.17
CA ASP A 302 -28.78 4.29 -2.19
C ASP A 302 -28.28 5.72 -2.47
N GLY A 303 -27.07 6.06 -2.03
CA GLY A 303 -26.42 7.34 -2.34
C GLY A 303 -26.16 7.49 -3.85
N GLN A 304 -25.65 6.44 -4.49
CA GLN A 304 -25.37 6.41 -5.94
C GLN A 304 -26.66 6.51 -6.76
N LYS A 305 -27.72 5.79 -6.37
CA LYS A 305 -29.05 5.89 -7.01
C LYS A 305 -29.60 7.31 -6.95
N LYS A 306 -29.60 7.92 -5.75
CA LYS A 306 -30.07 9.29 -5.54
C LYS A 306 -29.26 10.32 -6.34
N ARG A 307 -27.95 10.13 -6.49
CA ARG A 307 -27.10 11.00 -7.33
C ARG A 307 -27.50 10.92 -8.80
N ALA A 308 -27.73 9.73 -9.34
CA ALA A 308 -28.20 9.54 -10.71
C ALA A 308 -29.58 10.19 -10.93
N GLU A 309 -30.54 9.95 -10.02
CA GLU A 309 -31.88 10.55 -10.05
C GLU A 309 -31.82 12.08 -10.02
N LYS A 310 -31.01 12.66 -9.12
CA LYS A 310 -30.84 14.12 -9.00
C LYS A 310 -30.26 14.74 -10.27
N SER A 311 -29.40 14.01 -10.97
CA SER A 311 -28.81 14.45 -12.24
C SER A 311 -29.71 14.19 -13.45
N GLY A 312 -30.90 13.60 -13.26
CA GLY A 312 -31.81 13.25 -14.36
C GLY A 312 -31.26 12.17 -15.29
N VAL A 313 -30.34 11.34 -14.80
CA VAL A 313 -29.69 10.28 -15.58
C VAL A 313 -30.31 8.93 -15.22
N THR A 314 -30.88 8.25 -16.21
CA THR A 314 -31.31 6.85 -16.05
C THR A 314 -30.13 5.94 -16.29
N LEU A 315 -29.82 5.08 -15.31
CA LEU A 315 -28.79 4.05 -15.44
C LEU A 315 -29.42 2.69 -15.70
N LEU A 316 -28.84 1.96 -16.65
CA LEU A 316 -29.18 0.58 -16.97
C LEU A 316 -28.14 -0.35 -16.33
N TYR A 317 -28.62 -1.45 -15.73
CA TYR A 317 -27.78 -2.40 -15.00
C TYR A 317 -27.85 -3.76 -15.69
N THR A 318 -26.78 -4.15 -16.38
CA THR A 318 -26.71 -5.42 -17.11
C THR A 318 -25.75 -6.37 -16.40
N PRO A 319 -26.22 -7.47 -15.77
CA PRO A 319 -25.32 -8.43 -15.14
C PRO A 319 -24.45 -9.10 -16.21
N PHE A 320 -23.15 -9.28 -15.93
CA PHE A 320 -22.20 -9.90 -16.86
C PHE A 320 -21.38 -11.03 -16.25
N ALA A 321 -21.33 -11.10 -14.92
CA ALA A 321 -20.67 -12.16 -14.17
C ALA A 321 -21.36 -12.36 -12.82
N ARG A 322 -21.23 -13.56 -12.26
CA ARG A 322 -21.58 -13.88 -10.88
C ARG A 322 -20.34 -13.79 -9.99
N GLU A 323 -20.56 -13.33 -8.77
CA GLU A 323 -19.55 -13.16 -7.74
C GLU A 323 -20.09 -13.63 -6.38
N ALA A 324 -19.21 -13.88 -5.42
CA ALA A 324 -19.56 -14.07 -4.02
C ALA A 324 -19.03 -12.92 -3.16
N PHE A 325 -19.89 -12.41 -2.30
CA PHE A 325 -19.49 -11.60 -1.16
C PHE A 325 -19.04 -12.52 -0.01
N VAL A 326 -17.78 -12.37 0.41
CA VAL A 326 -17.11 -13.32 1.30
C VAL A 326 -16.57 -12.63 2.53
N PHE A 327 -16.50 -13.38 3.62
CA PHE A 327 -15.87 -12.96 4.87
C PHE A 327 -14.48 -13.57 4.96
N ILE A 328 -13.52 -12.73 5.31
CA ILE A 328 -12.11 -13.12 5.46
C ILE A 328 -11.70 -13.01 6.92
N VAL A 329 -10.89 -13.97 7.35
CA VAL A 329 -10.23 -13.98 8.65
C VAL A 329 -8.78 -14.41 8.46
N ASN A 330 -7.96 -14.25 9.49
CA ASN A 330 -6.61 -14.82 9.52
C ASN A 330 -6.67 -16.36 9.40
N ALA A 331 -5.70 -16.94 8.68
CA ALA A 331 -5.61 -18.38 8.44
C ALA A 331 -5.56 -19.22 9.74
N ASP A 332 -4.96 -18.69 10.81
CA ASP A 332 -4.84 -19.35 12.12
C ASP A 332 -6.10 -19.22 12.99
N ASN A 333 -7.09 -18.42 12.58
CA ASN A 333 -8.37 -18.38 13.28
C ASN A 333 -9.01 -19.78 13.18
N PRO A 334 -9.46 -20.43 14.27
CA PRO A 334 -10.00 -21.79 14.20
C PRO A 334 -11.41 -21.88 13.59
N VAL A 335 -12.16 -20.77 13.50
CA VAL A 335 -13.52 -20.76 12.96
C VAL A 335 -13.50 -20.97 11.45
N ASN A 336 -14.28 -21.92 10.94
CA ASN A 336 -14.36 -22.24 9.50
C ASN A 336 -15.71 -21.87 8.87
N SER A 337 -16.74 -21.70 9.68
CA SER A 337 -18.05 -21.30 9.20
C SER A 337 -18.79 -20.43 10.22
N LEU A 338 -19.60 -19.52 9.73
CA LEU A 338 -20.56 -18.76 10.51
C LEU A 338 -21.96 -18.92 9.90
N THR A 339 -23.00 -18.78 10.71
CA THR A 339 -24.35 -18.56 10.19
C THR A 339 -24.53 -17.11 9.77
N GLU A 340 -25.50 -16.83 8.90
CA GLU A 340 -25.83 -15.44 8.53
C GLU A 340 -26.18 -14.57 9.75
N GLN A 341 -26.84 -15.18 10.75
CA GLN A 341 -27.19 -14.48 11.98
C GLN A 341 -25.94 -14.14 12.79
N GLN A 342 -25.00 -15.08 12.93
CA GLN A 342 -23.73 -14.82 13.63
C GLN A 342 -22.93 -13.71 12.94
N VAL A 343 -22.91 -13.67 11.60
CA VAL A 343 -22.28 -12.58 10.85
C VAL A 343 -22.93 -11.23 11.23
N ARG A 344 -24.26 -11.14 11.19
CA ARG A 344 -24.97 -9.91 11.58
C ARG A 344 -24.69 -9.53 13.04
N ASP A 345 -24.71 -10.50 13.94
CA ASP A 345 -24.47 -10.28 15.36
C ASP A 345 -23.04 -9.80 15.64
N ILE A 346 -22.05 -10.30 14.89
CA ILE A 346 -20.66 -9.83 14.97
C ILE A 346 -20.55 -8.37 14.51
N PHE A 347 -21.07 -8.05 13.31
CA PHE A 347 -20.94 -6.71 12.75
C PHE A 347 -21.87 -5.66 13.37
N SER A 348 -22.87 -6.08 14.16
CA SER A 348 -23.69 -5.20 15.01
C SER A 348 -23.17 -5.07 16.43
N GLY A 349 -22.17 -5.87 16.83
CA GLY A 349 -21.57 -5.85 18.16
C GLY A 349 -22.35 -6.65 19.21
N ALA A 350 -23.37 -7.42 18.81
CA ALA A 350 -24.06 -8.36 19.69
C ALA A 350 -23.16 -9.56 20.05
N ILE A 351 -22.25 -9.96 19.16
CA ILE A 351 -21.18 -10.92 19.44
C ILE A 351 -19.84 -10.19 19.35
N THR A 352 -19.13 -10.11 20.47
CA THR A 352 -17.84 -9.41 20.59
C THR A 352 -16.65 -10.32 20.81
N ASN A 353 -16.85 -11.63 20.99
CA ASN A 353 -15.78 -12.58 21.27
C ASN A 353 -15.93 -13.87 20.46
N TRP A 354 -14.82 -14.34 19.89
CA TRP A 354 -14.76 -15.52 19.03
C TRP A 354 -15.21 -16.82 19.73
N ARG A 355 -15.04 -16.93 21.05
CA ARG A 355 -15.47 -18.12 21.82
C ARG A 355 -16.96 -18.42 21.69
N THR A 356 -17.79 -17.39 21.48
CA THR A 356 -19.24 -17.52 21.31
C THR A 356 -19.62 -18.26 20.03
N VAL A 357 -18.72 -18.27 19.04
CA VAL A 357 -18.91 -18.90 17.73
C VAL A 357 -17.89 -20.03 17.47
N GLY A 358 -17.33 -20.59 18.55
CA GLY A 358 -16.43 -21.75 18.48
C GLY A 358 -14.97 -21.42 18.22
N GLY A 359 -14.56 -20.16 18.39
CA GLY A 359 -13.17 -19.74 18.28
C GLY A 359 -12.43 -19.63 19.62
N ASN A 360 -11.23 -19.02 19.58
CA ASN A 360 -10.43 -18.75 20.78
C ASN A 360 -11.09 -17.68 21.66
N ASP A 361 -10.70 -17.62 22.94
CA ASP A 361 -11.13 -16.53 23.84
C ASP A 361 -10.40 -15.23 23.48
N GLN A 362 -10.89 -14.57 22.44
CA GLN A 362 -10.34 -13.34 21.88
C GLN A 362 -11.46 -12.41 21.43
N GLU A 363 -11.32 -11.12 21.72
CA GLU A 363 -12.22 -10.08 21.23
C GLU A 363 -12.18 -10.00 19.70
N ILE A 364 -13.34 -9.88 19.06
CA ILE A 364 -13.45 -9.81 17.61
C ILE A 364 -13.15 -8.39 17.13
N GLN A 365 -12.20 -8.26 16.20
CA GLN A 365 -11.93 -7.00 15.50
C GLN A 365 -12.63 -6.99 14.15
N THR A 366 -13.72 -6.23 14.02
CA THR A 366 -14.41 -6.07 12.74
C THR A 366 -13.74 -4.99 11.90
N TRP A 367 -13.46 -5.31 10.65
CA TRP A 367 -12.93 -4.39 9.66
C TRP A 367 -13.97 -4.13 8.59
N GLN A 368 -14.31 -2.87 8.42
CA GLN A 368 -15.34 -2.42 7.50
C GLN A 368 -14.72 -1.71 6.29
N ARG A 369 -15.56 -1.27 5.36
CA ARG A 369 -15.16 -0.64 4.12
C ARG A 369 -15.73 0.79 4.04
N PRO A 370 -15.10 1.72 3.29
CA PRO A 370 -15.64 3.05 3.10
C PRO A 370 -17.07 3.02 2.57
N GLU A 371 -17.87 4.00 2.97
CA GLU A 371 -19.21 4.21 2.40
C GLU A 371 -19.15 4.33 0.87
N ASP A 372 -20.21 3.94 0.17
CA ASP A 372 -20.30 3.86 -1.30
C ASP A 372 -19.30 2.91 -1.99
N SER A 373 -18.43 2.20 -1.26
CA SER A 373 -17.65 1.10 -1.84
C SER A 373 -18.54 -0.11 -2.13
N GLY A 374 -18.27 -0.85 -3.22
CA GLY A 374 -19.14 -1.95 -3.65
C GLY A 374 -19.35 -3.03 -2.58
N SER A 375 -18.30 -3.39 -1.84
CA SER A 375 -18.40 -4.36 -0.74
C SER A 375 -19.15 -3.81 0.47
N GLN A 376 -19.02 -2.51 0.79
CA GLN A 376 -19.84 -1.87 1.83
C GLN A 376 -21.33 -1.87 1.47
N THR A 377 -21.66 -1.54 0.22
CA THR A 377 -23.02 -1.55 -0.29
C THR A 377 -23.65 -2.93 -0.16
N VAL A 378 -22.92 -3.99 -0.53
CA VAL A 378 -23.41 -5.37 -0.39
C VAL A 378 -23.55 -5.76 1.09
N MET A 379 -22.59 -5.39 1.94
CA MET A 379 -22.66 -5.65 3.38
C MET A 379 -23.95 -5.04 4.00
N GLN A 380 -24.24 -3.78 3.68
CA GLN A 380 -25.41 -3.09 4.23
C GLN A 380 -26.73 -3.67 3.71
N SER A 381 -26.83 -3.86 2.38
CA SER A 381 -28.09 -4.25 1.73
C SER A 381 -28.42 -5.73 1.84
N GLN A 382 -27.44 -6.62 1.68
CA GLN A 382 -27.65 -8.07 1.60
C GLN A 382 -27.42 -8.78 2.94
N VAL A 383 -26.42 -8.34 3.72
CA VAL A 383 -26.05 -9.01 4.98
C VAL A 383 -26.80 -8.39 6.15
N MET A 384 -26.67 -7.07 6.34
CA MET A 384 -27.19 -6.40 7.52
C MET A 384 -28.68 -6.10 7.44
N LYS A 385 -29.26 -5.90 6.24
CA LYS A 385 -30.71 -5.73 6.02
C LYS A 385 -31.36 -4.78 7.05
N ASN A 386 -30.82 -3.56 7.17
CA ASN A 386 -31.22 -2.50 8.11
C ASN A 386 -30.79 -2.68 9.58
N VAL A 387 -30.09 -3.75 9.95
CA VAL A 387 -29.43 -3.83 11.25
C VAL A 387 -28.26 -2.85 11.27
N ARG A 388 -28.20 -2.01 12.31
CA ARG A 388 -27.11 -1.05 12.49
C ARG A 388 -25.79 -1.79 12.75
N MET A 389 -24.77 -1.46 11.97
CA MET A 389 -23.40 -1.91 12.21
C MET A 389 -22.74 -1.10 13.33
N ILE A 390 -21.77 -1.68 14.03
CA ILE A 390 -20.86 -0.91 14.89
C ILE A 390 -20.07 0.10 14.06
N SER A 391 -19.52 1.12 14.70
CA SER A 391 -18.68 2.09 14.00
C SER A 391 -17.46 1.41 13.38
N PRO A 392 -17.06 1.81 12.15
CA PRO A 392 -15.86 1.27 11.54
C PRO A 392 -14.61 1.68 12.34
N GLN A 393 -13.56 0.88 12.24
CA GLN A 393 -12.23 1.30 12.65
C GLN A 393 -11.79 2.46 11.73
N GLU A 394 -11.31 3.56 12.30
CA GLU A 394 -10.88 4.73 11.56
C GLU A 394 -9.37 4.95 11.72
N THR A 395 -8.75 5.51 10.69
CA THR A 395 -7.38 6.00 10.73
C THR A 395 -7.37 7.42 10.19
N GLU A 396 -6.42 8.23 10.63
CA GLU A 396 -6.20 9.55 10.05
C GLU A 396 -5.27 9.44 8.84
N VAL A 397 -5.60 10.16 7.78
CA VAL A 397 -4.78 10.31 6.58
C VAL A 397 -4.67 11.77 6.19
N ALA A 398 -3.51 12.17 5.69
CA ALA A 398 -3.30 13.52 5.19
C ALA A 398 -3.94 13.67 3.80
N SER A 399 -4.90 14.57 3.69
CA SER A 399 -5.47 15.09 2.45
C SER A 399 -4.73 16.36 2.04
N MET A 400 -4.39 16.50 0.74
CA MET A 400 -3.70 17.68 0.22
C MET A 400 -4.53 18.97 0.35
N MET A 401 -5.86 18.86 0.37
CA MET A 401 -6.77 20.03 0.43
C MET A 401 -7.39 20.24 1.81
N GLU A 402 -7.61 19.18 2.58
CA GLU A 402 -8.40 19.23 3.84
C GLU A 402 -7.58 18.95 5.10
N GLY A 403 -6.26 18.76 4.98
CA GLY A 403 -5.41 18.43 6.12
C GLY A 403 -5.62 16.99 6.60
N MET A 404 -5.59 16.74 7.91
CA MET A 404 -5.81 15.39 8.45
C MET A 404 -7.30 15.06 8.44
N ILE A 405 -7.69 14.03 7.68
CA ILE A 405 -9.06 13.51 7.62
C ILE A 405 -9.13 12.11 8.21
N LYS A 406 -10.25 11.77 8.84
CA LYS A 406 -10.54 10.41 9.31
C LYS A 406 -11.15 9.60 8.17
N VAL A 407 -10.57 8.43 7.90
CA VAL A 407 -11.05 7.48 6.90
C VAL A 407 -11.16 6.09 7.51
N VAL A 408 -12.02 5.23 6.93
CA VAL A 408 -12.11 3.83 7.33
C VAL A 408 -10.75 3.16 7.16
N ALA A 409 -10.27 2.51 8.21
CA ALA A 409 -8.96 1.87 8.23
C ALA A 409 -8.93 0.60 7.35
N GLU A 410 -7.80 0.40 6.67
CA GLU A 410 -7.56 -0.80 5.85
C GLU A 410 -7.57 -2.08 6.72
N TYR A 411 -8.10 -3.18 6.18
CA TYR A 411 -8.11 -4.49 6.84
C TYR A 411 -6.73 -4.90 7.33
N ARG A 412 -6.64 -5.30 8.61
CA ARG A 412 -5.43 -5.87 9.21
C ARG A 412 -5.67 -7.33 9.55
N ASN A 413 -4.79 -8.20 9.07
CA ASN A 413 -4.96 -9.65 9.18
C ASN A 413 -4.50 -10.21 10.54
N THR A 414 -4.95 -9.63 11.64
CA THR A 414 -4.71 -10.15 13.00
C THR A 414 -5.52 -11.42 13.25
N ASN A 415 -5.07 -12.28 14.18
CA ASN A 415 -5.73 -13.58 14.45
C ASN A 415 -7.20 -13.45 14.88
N ASN A 416 -7.55 -12.29 15.43
CA ASN A 416 -8.90 -11.97 15.89
C ASN A 416 -9.69 -11.05 14.94
N ALA A 417 -9.15 -10.73 13.76
CA ALA A 417 -9.83 -9.92 12.75
C ALA A 417 -10.88 -10.70 11.96
N ILE A 418 -11.95 -10.00 11.58
CA ILE A 418 -12.87 -10.38 10.50
C ILE A 418 -13.12 -9.19 9.60
N GLY A 419 -13.05 -9.41 8.29
CA GLY A 419 -13.39 -8.43 7.26
C GLY A 419 -14.23 -9.06 6.16
N TYR A 420 -14.51 -8.30 5.12
CA TYR A 420 -15.26 -8.78 3.95
C TYR A 420 -14.77 -8.16 2.66
N THR A 421 -14.95 -8.90 1.56
CA THR A 421 -14.59 -8.49 0.21
C THR A 421 -15.31 -9.38 -0.81
N PHE A 422 -14.95 -9.27 -2.09
CA PHE A 422 -15.41 -10.17 -3.15
C PHE A 422 -14.44 -11.34 -3.32
N ARG A 423 -14.96 -12.53 -3.64
CA ARG A 423 -14.15 -13.74 -3.76
C ARG A 423 -13.05 -13.60 -4.81
N TYR A 424 -13.34 -13.04 -5.99
CA TYR A 424 -12.32 -12.83 -7.01
C TYR A 424 -11.13 -12.02 -6.46
N TYR A 425 -11.43 -10.91 -5.77
CA TYR A 425 -10.41 -10.06 -5.17
C TYR A 425 -9.52 -10.84 -4.18
N ALA A 426 -10.13 -11.62 -3.27
CA ALA A 426 -9.41 -12.36 -2.25
C ALA A 426 -8.64 -13.60 -2.76
N THR A 427 -9.06 -14.18 -3.89
CA THR A 427 -8.54 -15.49 -4.34
C THR A 427 -7.73 -15.43 -5.63
N GLN A 428 -7.92 -14.43 -6.48
CA GLN A 428 -7.20 -14.26 -7.74
C GLN A 428 -6.32 -13.01 -7.68
N MET A 429 -6.92 -11.87 -7.37
CA MET A 429 -6.26 -10.57 -7.52
C MET A 429 -5.25 -10.27 -6.40
N ASN A 430 -5.61 -10.59 -5.16
CA ASN A 430 -4.76 -10.41 -3.98
C ASN A 430 -4.77 -11.70 -3.15
N ALA A 431 -4.37 -12.80 -3.78
CA ALA A 431 -4.28 -14.10 -3.13
C ALA A 431 -3.20 -14.08 -2.03
N ASP A 432 -3.64 -14.00 -0.77
CA ASP A 432 -2.77 -14.11 0.40
C ASP A 432 -3.01 -15.44 1.11
N LYS A 433 -1.95 -16.21 1.33
CA LYS A 433 -2.01 -17.50 2.04
C LYS A 433 -2.29 -17.34 3.54
N ASN A 434 -2.14 -16.14 4.07
CA ASN A 434 -2.37 -15.83 5.47
C ASN A 434 -3.84 -15.47 5.77
N ILE A 435 -4.69 -15.32 4.76
CA ILE A 435 -6.13 -15.16 4.93
C ILE A 435 -6.86 -16.45 4.57
N LYS A 436 -8.03 -16.65 5.16
CA LYS A 436 -8.97 -17.68 4.73
C LYS A 436 -10.38 -17.13 4.62
N LEU A 437 -11.15 -17.70 3.69
CA LEU A 437 -12.54 -17.36 3.47
C LEU A 437 -13.43 -18.25 4.34
N LEU A 438 -14.38 -17.66 5.06
CA LEU A 438 -15.34 -18.40 5.87
C LEU A 438 -16.48 -18.97 5.01
N ALA A 439 -16.92 -20.17 5.34
CA ALA A 439 -18.17 -20.73 4.84
C ALA A 439 -19.37 -20.09 5.54
N ILE A 440 -20.48 -19.92 4.84
CA ILE A 440 -21.73 -19.42 5.44
C ILE A 440 -22.75 -20.55 5.47
N ASN A 441 -23.31 -20.81 6.66
CA ASN A 441 -24.18 -21.97 6.90
C ASN A 441 -23.54 -23.30 6.46
N GLY A 442 -22.22 -23.46 6.65
CA GLY A 442 -21.45 -24.63 6.19
C GLY A 442 -21.14 -24.67 4.69
N ILE A 443 -21.56 -23.68 3.90
CA ILE A 443 -21.36 -23.64 2.45
C ILE A 443 -20.17 -22.74 2.11
N ALA A 444 -19.12 -23.32 1.54
CA ALA A 444 -17.93 -22.59 1.12
C ALA A 444 -18.18 -21.77 -0.17
N PRO A 445 -17.54 -20.60 -0.34
CA PRO A 445 -17.66 -19.77 -1.54
C PRO A 445 -16.83 -20.34 -2.71
N THR A 446 -17.17 -21.52 -3.19
CA THR A 446 -16.54 -22.14 -4.37
C THR A 446 -17.21 -21.66 -5.65
N ALA A 447 -16.51 -21.71 -6.79
CA ALA A 447 -17.10 -21.37 -8.08
C ALA A 447 -18.34 -22.23 -8.40
N GLU A 448 -18.35 -23.50 -7.96
CA GLU A 448 -19.51 -24.37 -8.08
C GLU A 448 -20.70 -23.89 -7.23
N ASN A 449 -20.47 -23.56 -5.96
CA ASN A 449 -21.52 -23.07 -5.04
C ASN A 449 -22.07 -21.70 -5.44
N ILE A 450 -21.28 -20.90 -6.15
CA ILE A 450 -21.72 -19.62 -6.72
C ILE A 450 -22.56 -19.87 -7.98
N ARG A 451 -22.08 -20.75 -8.87
CA ARG A 451 -22.76 -21.08 -10.12
C ARG A 451 -24.13 -21.70 -9.89
N ASN A 452 -24.28 -22.55 -8.88
CA ASN A 452 -25.56 -23.19 -8.55
C ASN A 452 -26.41 -22.41 -7.52
N GLY A 453 -25.94 -21.24 -7.07
CA GLY A 453 -26.67 -20.38 -6.13
C GLY A 453 -26.78 -20.95 -4.70
N LYS A 454 -25.99 -21.96 -4.33
CA LYS A 454 -25.99 -22.52 -2.97
C LYS A 454 -25.33 -21.60 -1.95
N TYR A 455 -24.32 -20.84 -2.35
CA TYR A 455 -23.66 -19.91 -1.43
C TYR A 455 -24.61 -18.73 -1.10
N PRO A 456 -24.83 -18.37 0.18
CA PRO A 456 -25.89 -17.42 0.54
C PRO A 456 -25.73 -15.99 0.02
N TYR A 457 -24.49 -15.53 -0.17
CA TYR A 457 -24.18 -14.16 -0.60
C TYR A 457 -23.62 -14.12 -2.03
N VAL A 458 -24.29 -14.81 -2.95
CA VAL A 458 -24.05 -14.63 -4.39
C VAL A 458 -24.63 -13.29 -4.82
N VAL A 459 -23.83 -12.54 -5.56
CA VAL A 459 -24.19 -11.24 -6.13
C VAL A 459 -23.77 -11.19 -7.59
N ASP A 460 -24.41 -10.32 -8.36
CA ASP A 460 -24.01 -10.06 -9.73
C ASP A 460 -23.00 -8.90 -9.79
N ALA A 461 -22.05 -9.01 -10.71
CA ALA A 461 -21.29 -7.88 -11.21
C ALA A 461 -22.01 -7.31 -12.44
N PHE A 462 -22.13 -5.99 -12.48
CA PHE A 462 -22.89 -5.26 -13.48
C PHE A 462 -21.99 -4.45 -14.41
N MET A 463 -22.33 -4.47 -15.69
CA MET A 463 -22.06 -3.39 -16.61
C MET A 463 -23.15 -2.34 -16.42
N VAL A 464 -22.76 -1.11 -16.08
CA VAL A 464 -23.70 0.00 -15.92
C VAL A 464 -23.47 1.01 -17.03
N THR A 465 -24.53 1.34 -17.74
CA THR A 465 -24.54 2.34 -18.82
C THR A 465 -25.64 3.35 -18.58
N ARG A 466 -25.62 4.45 -19.33
CA ARG A 466 -26.79 5.32 -19.47
C ARG A 466 -27.83 4.69 -20.39
N ASP A 467 -29.07 5.17 -20.32
CA ASP A 467 -30.14 4.78 -21.24
C ASP A 467 -29.91 5.24 -22.69
N ASN A 468 -29.08 6.27 -22.90
CA ASN A 468 -28.75 6.84 -24.20
C ASN A 468 -27.37 6.42 -24.74
N MET A 469 -26.98 5.16 -24.55
CA MET A 469 -25.65 4.64 -24.94
C MET A 469 -25.39 4.69 -26.45
N THR A 470 -24.10 4.78 -26.83
CA THR A 470 -23.65 4.70 -28.23
C THR A 470 -23.78 3.28 -28.79
N SER A 471 -23.77 3.14 -30.12
CA SER A 471 -23.82 1.82 -30.77
C SER A 471 -22.61 0.95 -30.39
N GLU A 472 -21.44 1.56 -30.24
CA GLU A 472 -20.18 0.93 -29.85
C GLU A 472 -20.23 0.43 -28.41
N THR A 473 -20.81 1.22 -27.50
CA THR A 473 -21.05 0.81 -26.11
C THR A 473 -22.03 -0.36 -26.05
N GLN A 474 -23.13 -0.28 -26.81
CA GLN A 474 -24.12 -1.36 -26.89
C GLN A 474 -23.50 -2.66 -27.40
N LYS A 475 -22.68 -2.60 -28.45
CA LYS A 475 -21.96 -3.77 -28.98
C LYS A 475 -21.05 -4.42 -27.93
N LEU A 476 -20.36 -3.61 -27.11
CA LEU A 476 -19.51 -4.14 -26.05
C LEU A 476 -20.33 -4.83 -24.96
N VAL A 477 -21.45 -4.22 -24.53
CA VAL A 477 -22.40 -4.82 -23.56
C VAL A 477 -22.91 -6.15 -24.08
N GLU A 478 -23.40 -6.19 -25.32
CA GLU A 478 -23.91 -7.42 -25.94
C GLU A 478 -22.82 -8.49 -26.09
N TRP A 479 -21.60 -8.10 -26.45
CA TRP A 479 -20.48 -9.02 -26.57
C TRP A 479 -20.13 -9.72 -25.25
N PHE A 480 -20.17 -9.02 -24.12
CA PHE A 480 -19.94 -9.63 -22.81
C PHE A 480 -20.96 -10.74 -22.49
N LEU A 481 -22.16 -10.67 -23.07
CA LEU A 481 -23.20 -11.67 -22.90
C LEU A 481 -23.10 -12.85 -23.90
N THR A 482 -22.15 -12.82 -24.83
CA THR A 482 -21.89 -13.93 -25.77
C THR A 482 -21.06 -15.05 -25.14
N PRO A 483 -21.01 -16.26 -25.74
CA PRO A 483 -20.12 -17.32 -25.29
C PRO A 483 -18.64 -16.92 -25.23
N GLN A 484 -18.17 -16.05 -26.14
CA GLN A 484 -16.78 -15.56 -26.11
C GLN A 484 -16.55 -14.62 -24.92
N GLY A 485 -17.46 -13.68 -24.68
CA GLY A 485 -17.40 -12.79 -23.51
C GLY A 485 -17.47 -13.56 -22.19
N GLN A 486 -18.36 -14.54 -22.07
CA GLN A 486 -18.46 -15.39 -20.88
C GLN A 486 -17.24 -16.30 -20.70
N SER A 487 -16.58 -16.70 -21.79
CA SER A 487 -15.30 -17.43 -21.70
C SER A 487 -14.20 -16.53 -21.13
N LEU A 488 -14.13 -15.26 -21.54
CA LEU A 488 -13.20 -14.30 -20.93
C LEU A 488 -13.48 -14.11 -19.44
N VAL A 489 -14.76 -13.97 -19.04
CA VAL A 489 -15.16 -13.87 -17.62
C VAL A 489 -14.65 -15.06 -16.82
N GLU A 490 -14.81 -16.28 -17.36
CA GLU A 490 -14.30 -17.50 -16.72
C GLU A 490 -12.77 -17.55 -16.67
N ASP A 491 -12.09 -17.23 -17.77
CA ASP A 491 -10.63 -17.30 -17.90
C ASP A 491 -9.91 -16.28 -17.00
N VAL A 492 -10.55 -15.13 -16.77
CA VAL A 492 -10.06 -14.15 -15.78
C VAL A 492 -10.18 -14.73 -14.37
N GLY A 493 -11.22 -15.53 -14.09
CA GLY A 493 -11.42 -16.22 -12.80
C GLY A 493 -12.74 -15.87 -12.09
N TYR A 494 -13.63 -15.14 -12.75
CA TYR A 494 -15.01 -14.90 -12.29
C TYR A 494 -15.93 -16.07 -12.64
N VAL A 495 -17.13 -16.09 -12.08
CA VAL A 495 -18.13 -17.12 -12.41
C VAL A 495 -19.01 -16.60 -13.55
N PRO A 496 -19.05 -17.26 -14.72
CA PRO A 496 -19.91 -16.82 -15.80
C PRO A 496 -21.39 -17.01 -15.46
N LEU A 497 -22.27 -16.24 -16.12
CA LEU A 497 -23.73 -16.30 -15.97
C LEU A 497 -24.31 -17.67 -16.35
N TYR A 498 -23.66 -18.34 -17.30
CA TYR A 498 -24.01 -19.66 -17.79
C TYR A 498 -22.75 -20.47 -18.14
N PRO A 499 -22.83 -21.82 -18.21
CA PRO A 499 -21.69 -22.65 -18.56
C PRO A 499 -21.11 -22.28 -19.93
N THR A 500 -19.80 -22.06 -19.96
CA THR A 500 -19.02 -21.82 -21.18
C THR A 500 -18.77 -23.14 -21.91
N MET A 501 -18.74 -23.10 -23.25
CA MET A 501 -18.28 -24.25 -24.01
C MET A 501 -16.75 -24.31 -23.96
N LYS A 502 -16.21 -25.51 -23.78
CA LYS A 502 -14.76 -25.76 -23.76
C LYS A 502 -14.13 -25.60 -25.13
#